data_AF-A0A1Y0VWD0-F1
#
_entry.id   AF-A0A1Y0VWD0-F1
#
_cell.length_a   1.000
_cell.length_b   1.000
_cell.length_c   1.000
_cell.angle_alpha   90.00
_cell.angle_beta   90.00
_cell.angle_gamma   90.00
#
_symmetry.space_group_name_H-M   'P 1'
#
loop_
_entity.id
_entity.type
_entity.pdbx_description
1 polymer ?
#
loop_
_entity_poly.entity_id
_entity_poly.type
_entity_poly.pdbx_seq_one_letter_code
_entity_poly.pdbx_strand_id
1 'polypeptide(L)' 'MSNFILDQQYQEEIYQLYLYAFNAQDSANRRDFWNRRFQHAIPYGISVDGQIETSILSIPFETNFLEPILK' A
#
# COMPACT_ATOMS: atom_id res chain seq x y z
N MET A 1 0.42 19.58 12.52
CA MET A 1 0.16 18.89 11.25
C MET A 1 0.00 17.43 11.58
N SER A 2 -1.08 16.78 11.13
CA SER A 2 -1.23 15.34 11.32
C SER A 2 -0.23 14.61 10.41
N ASN A 3 0.61 13.74 10.97
CA ASN A 3 1.51 12.91 10.19
C ASN A 3 0.75 11.64 9.79
N PHE A 4 0.41 11.53 8.51
CA PHE A 4 -0.30 10.37 7.96
C PHE A 4 0.65 9.35 7.31
N ILE A 5 1.95 9.66 7.20
CA ILE A 5 2.93 8.71 6.65
C ILE A 5 3.15 7.63 7.70
N LEU A 6 2.96 6.38 7.31
CA LEU A 6 3.15 5.24 8.18
C LEU A 6 4.59 4.72 8.07
N ASP A 7 5.15 4.34 9.20
CA ASP A 7 6.43 3.66 9.24
C ASP A 7 6.32 2.21 8.74
N GLN A 8 7.44 1.65 8.30
CA GLN A 8 7.54 0.25 7.85
C GLN A 8 7.09 -0.76 8.91
N GLN A 9 7.11 -0.41 10.20
CA GLN A 9 6.63 -1.27 11.28
C GLN A 9 5.14 -1.66 11.15
N TYR A 10 4.33 -0.85 10.46
CA TYR A 10 2.90 -1.12 10.26
C TYR A 10 2.62 -2.10 9.11
N GLN A 11 3.65 -2.63 8.45
CA GLN A 11 3.51 -3.48 7.26
C GLN A 11 2.53 -4.65 7.48
N GLU A 12 2.66 -5.39 8.59
CA GLU A 12 1.78 -6.55 8.84
C GLU A 12 0.33 -6.12 9.12
N GLU A 13 0.11 -5.06 9.91
CA GLU A 13 -1.23 -4.54 10.18
C GLU A 13 -1.93 -4.08 8.90
N ILE A 14 -1.21 -3.39 8.02
CA ILE A 14 -1.75 -2.95 6.73
C ILE A 14 -2.03 -4.16 5.82
N TYR A 15 -1.19 -5.20 5.86
CA TYR A 15 -1.46 -6.44 5.11
C TYR A 15 -2.75 -7.13 5.60
N GLN A 16 -2.96 -7.22 6.91
CA GLN A 16 -4.19 -7.78 7.47
C GLN A 16 -5.41 -6.93 7.11
N LEU A 17 -5.31 -5.60 7.18
CA LEU A 17 -6.36 -4.69 6.74
C LEU A 17 -6.68 -4.85 5.25
N TYR A 18 -5.66 -5.06 4.41
CA TYR A 18 -5.82 -5.37 2.99
C TYR A 18 -6.58 -6.69 2.77
N LEU A 19 -6.26 -7.76 3.52
CA LEU A 19 -7.00 -9.01 3.42
C LEU A 19 -8.47 -8.84 3.80
N TYR A 20 -8.73 -8.15 4.91
CA TYR A 20 -10.08 -7.85 5.38
C TYR A 20 -10.87 -7.00 4.37
N ALA A 21 -10.34 -5.84 3.97
CA ALA A 21 -11.04 -4.87 3.13
C ALA A 21 -11.36 -5.41 1.72
N PHE A 22 -10.52 -6.31 1.20
CA PHE A 22 -10.71 -6.91 -0.12
C PHE A 22 -11.31 -8.33 -0.06
N ASN A 23 -11.77 -8.79 1.11
CA ASN A 23 -12.30 -10.14 1.35
C ASN A 23 -11.39 -11.23 0.75
N ALA A 24 -10.09 -11.10 0.98
CA ALA A 24 -9.05 -11.93 0.41
C ALA A 24 -8.51 -12.93 1.45
N GLN A 25 -8.21 -14.15 1.01
CA GLN A 25 -7.54 -15.15 1.84
C GLN A 25 -6.02 -14.98 1.80
N ASP A 26 -5.37 -15.20 2.95
CA ASP A 26 -3.91 -15.23 3.02
C ASP A 26 -3.35 -16.42 2.24
N SER A 27 -2.23 -16.19 1.56
CA SER A 27 -1.44 -17.21 0.87
C SER A 27 -0.04 -16.66 0.65
N ALA A 28 0.96 -17.55 0.55
CA ALA A 28 2.35 -17.15 0.31
C ALA A 28 2.48 -16.23 -0.92
N ASN A 29 1.84 -16.60 -2.04
CA ASN A 29 1.90 -15.82 -3.27
C ASN A 29 1.26 -14.42 -3.12
N ARG A 30 0.12 -14.30 -2.43
CA ARG A 30 -0.53 -13.00 -2.20
C ARG A 30 0.32 -12.10 -1.32
N ARG A 31 0.88 -12.67 -0.25
CA ARG A 31 1.78 -11.98 0.67
C ARG A 31 3.02 -11.47 -0.07
N ASP A 32 3.64 -12.30 -0.90
CA ASP A 32 4.79 -11.90 -1.71
C ASP A 32 4.43 -10.79 -2.71
N PHE A 33 3.30 -10.90 -3.40
CA PHE A 33 2.82 -9.88 -4.33
C PHE A 33 2.51 -8.54 -3.62
N TRP A 34 1.89 -8.59 -2.45
CA TRP A 34 1.59 -7.39 -1.66
C TRP A 34 2.86 -6.76 -1.08
N ASN A 35 3.78 -7.58 -0.56
CA ASN A 35 5.06 -7.11 0.00
C ASN A 35 5.89 -6.34 -1.04
N ARG A 36 5.94 -6.82 -2.29
CA ARG A 36 6.62 -6.09 -3.38
C ARG A 36 6.01 -4.71 -3.60
N ARG A 37 4.68 -4.58 -3.57
CA ARG A 37 4.02 -3.27 -3.68
C ARG A 37 4.35 -2.37 -2.50
N PHE A 38 4.30 -2.89 -1.28
CA PHE A 38 4.60 -2.15 -0.07
C PHE A 38 6.03 -1.60 -0.06
N GLN A 39 7.02 -2.41 -0.45
CA GLN A 39 8.44 -2.04 -0.51
C GLN A 39 8.74 -0.90 -1.50
N HIS A 40 7.90 -0.71 -2.51
CA HIS A 40 8.04 0.33 -3.52
C HIS A 40 7.02 1.46 -3.37
N ALA A 41 6.20 1.45 -2.32
CA ALA A 41 5.17 2.46 -2.07
C ALA A 41 5.55 3.39 -0.93
N ILE A 42 4.86 4.53 -0.86
CA ILE A 42 4.76 5.34 0.34
C ILE A 42 3.42 5.00 1.01
N PRO A 43 3.42 4.33 2.18
CA PRO A 43 2.20 4.03 2.90
C PRO A 43 1.72 5.25 3.69
N TYR A 44 0.42 5.53 3.57
CA TYR A 44 -0.28 6.50 4.40
C TYR A 44 -1.41 5.81 5.17
N GLY A 45 -1.83 6.40 6.28
CA GLY A 45 -3.00 5.93 7.03
C GLY A 45 -3.25 6.68 8.32
N ILE A 46 -4.29 6.22 9.02
CA ILE A 46 -4.70 6.75 10.32
C ILE A 46 -4.60 5.61 11.33
N SER A 47 -3.90 5.87 12.43
CA SER A 47 -3.92 5.02 13.62
C SER A 47 -4.76 5.66 14.72
N VAL A 48 -5.60 4.86 15.37
CA VAL A 48 -6.38 5.23 16.55
C VAL A 48 -6.06 4.21 17.64
N ASP A 49 -5.71 4.70 18.84
CA ASP A 49 -5.35 3.84 19.99
C ASP A 49 -4.29 2.77 19.69
N GLY A 50 -3.35 3.09 18.78
CA GLY A 50 -2.26 2.20 18.39
C GLY A 50 -2.61 1.14 17.35
N GLN A 51 -3.81 1.18 16.74
CA GLN A 51 -4.24 0.28 15.68
C GLN A 51 -4.48 1.04 14.37
N ILE A 52 -4.04 0.49 13.24
CA ILE A 52 -4.34 1.05 11.92
C ILE A 52 -5.81 0.83 11.55
N GLU A 53 -6.56 1.91 11.35
CA GLU A 53 -7.96 1.84 10.90
C GLU A 53 -8.09 1.99 9.38
N THR A 54 -7.22 2.81 8.78
CA THR A 54 -7.23 3.08 7.34
C THR A 54 -5.82 3.12 6.79
N SER A 55 -5.65 2.65 5.55
CA SER A 55 -4.38 2.75 4.87
C SER A 55 -4.55 2.89 3.36
N ILE A 56 -3.61 3.60 2.73
CA ILE A 56 -3.47 3.71 1.29
C ILE A 56 -1.99 3.63 0.90
N LEU A 57 -1.71 2.95 -0.21
CA LEU A 57 -0.36 2.89 -0.80
C LEU A 57 -0.28 3.85 -1.97
N SER A 58 0.61 4.84 -1.89
CA SER A 58 0.99 5.65 -3.04
C SER A 58 2.18 5.00 -3.73
N ILE A 59 1.95 4.38 -4.89
CA ILE A 59 2.98 3.70 -5.66
C ILE A 59 3.44 4.64 -6.79
N PRO A 60 4.72 5.04 -6.84
CA PRO A 60 5.24 5.88 -7.90
C PRO A 60 5.33 5.09 -9.21
N PHE A 61 4.77 5.67 -10.28
CA PHE A 61 4.91 5.17 -11.64
C PHE A 61 5.27 6.33 -12.56
N GLU A 62 6.16 6.07 -13.52
CA GLU A 62 6.30 6.92 -14.69
C GLU A 62 5.26 6.47 -15.73
N THR A 63 4.56 7.43 -16.32
CA THR A 63 3.58 7.14 -17.38
C THR A 63 3.92 7.97 -18.61
N ASN A 64 3.75 7.38 -19.78
CA ASN A 64 3.82 8.11 -21.04
C ASN A 64 2.45 8.72 -21.30
N PHE A 65 2.31 10.01 -20.98
CA PHE A 65 1.09 10.76 -21.22
C PHE A 65 1.28 11.58 -22.51
N LEU A 66 0.75 11.05 -23.62
CA LEU A 66 0.72 11.69 -24.95
C LEU A 66 2.07 11.77 -25.71
N GLU A 67 2.83 10.68 -25.84
CA GLU A 67 3.64 10.55 -27.06
C GLU A 67 2.69 10.36 -28.27
N PRO A 68 2.62 11.28 -29.24
CA PRO A 68 2.19 10.86 -30.55
C PRO A 68 3.19 9.81 -31.02
N ILE A 69 2.69 8.74 -31.64
CA ILE A 69 3.50 7.84 -32.45
C ILE A 69 4.13 8.71 -33.55
N LEU A 70 5.30 9.29 -33.29
CA LEU A 70 6.12 9.97 -34.27
C LEU A 70 7.37 9.13 -34.49
N LYS A 71 7.15 8.13 -35.35
CA LYS A 71 8.07 7.43 -36.27
C LYS A 71 9.33 6.82 -35.69
#